data_AF-A0A7W0ASG0-F1
#
_entry.id   AF-A0A7W0ASG0-F1
#
_cell.length_a   1.000
_cell.length_b   1.000
_cell.length_c   1.000
_cell.angle_alpha   90.00
_cell.angle_beta   90.00
_cell.angle_gamma   90.00
#
_symmetry.space_group_name_H-M   'P 1'
#
loop_
_entity.id
_entity.type
_entity.pdbx_description
1 polymer ?
#
loop_
_entity_poly.entity_id
_entity_poly.type
_entity_poly.pdbx_seq_one_letter_code
_entity_poly.pdbx_strand_id
1 'polypeptide(L)'
;MEQINVTGTNMVIISDKALKTFVIAGHLSERWQFTSKFEKLDDEPSLDENGDLFEPAYALMLEANPITQISITSSYSGKDHKKDTDEIIKVFSFIEDNKRNIFETLGIDGVLE
;
A
#
# COMPACT_ATOMS: atom_id res chain seq x y z
N MET A 1 17.12 -0.52 -1.57
CA MET A 1 15.77 -0.70 -2.11
C MET A 1 15.56 -2.18 -2.35
N GLU A 2 14.51 -2.75 -1.76
CA GLU A 2 14.12 -4.14 -1.94
C GLU A 2 12.90 -4.21 -2.85
N GLN A 3 12.81 -5.23 -3.70
CA GLN A 3 11.70 -5.40 -4.63
C GLN A 3 11.03 -6.75 -4.42
N ILE A 4 9.71 -6.74 -4.33
CA ILE A 4 8.89 -7.94 -4.15
C ILE A 4 7.91 -8.00 -5.32
N ASN A 5 7.97 -9.09 -6.09
CA ASN A 5 7.00 -9.33 -7.17
C ASN A 5 5.65 -9.74 -6.57
N VAL A 6 4.57 -9.13 -7.05
CA VAL A 6 3.22 -9.51 -6.63
C VAL A 6 2.76 -10.70 -7.48
N THR A 7 2.62 -11.86 -6.83
CA THR A 7 2.24 -13.11 -7.49
C THR A 7 0.95 -12.99 -8.32
N GLY A 8 1.00 -13.39 -9.59
CA GLY A 8 -0.17 -13.39 -10.48
C GLY A 8 -0.53 -12.03 -11.08
N THR A 9 0.40 -11.07 -11.03
CA THR A 9 0.32 -9.72 -11.61
C THR A 9 1.66 -9.34 -12.25
N ASN A 10 1.68 -8.27 -13.05
CA ASN A 10 2.94 -7.65 -13.54
C ASN A 10 3.30 -6.40 -12.71
N MET A 11 3.06 -6.48 -11.40
CA MET A 11 3.26 -5.39 -10.45
C MET A 11 4.33 -5.78 -9.42
N VAL A 12 5.01 -4.78 -8.90
CA VAL A 12 6.08 -4.93 -7.91
C VAL A 12 5.88 -3.94 -6.77
N ILE A 13 6.27 -4.35 -5.58
CA ILE A 13 6.40 -3.47 -4.42
C ILE A 13 7.87 -3.13 -4.25
N ILE A 14 8.18 -1.85 -4.16
CA ILE A 14 9.54 -1.36 -3.96
C ILE A 14 9.61 -0.71 -2.58
N SER A 15 10.40 -1.29 -1.69
CA SER A 15 10.57 -0.82 -0.31
C SER A 15 11.89 -0.03 -0.16
N ASP A 16 11.81 1.10 0.52
CA ASP A 16 12.94 1.93 0.91
C ASP A 16 12.97 2.10 2.43
N LYS A 17 13.89 1.36 3.07
CA LYS A 17 14.11 1.40 4.51
C LYS A 17 14.65 2.75 5.00
N ALA A 18 15.45 3.46 4.20
CA ALA A 18 15.98 4.76 4.60
C ALA A 18 14.88 5.82 4.69
N LEU A 19 13.91 5.73 3.78
CA LEU A 19 12.73 6.60 3.76
C LEU A 19 11.53 6.04 4.54
N LYS A 20 11.67 4.84 5.12
CA LYS A 20 10.59 4.08 5.78
C LYS A 20 9.29 4.04 4.96
N THR A 21 9.41 3.85 3.65
CA THR A 21 8.29 3.91 2.70
C THR A 21 8.33 2.76 1.71
N PHE A 22 7.20 2.46 1.08
CA PHE A 22 7.13 1.55 -0.05
C PHE A 22 6.19 2.10 -1.11
N VAL A 23 6.43 1.72 -2.35
CA VAL A 23 5.62 2.13 -3.50
C VAL A 23 5.18 0.94 -4.32
N ILE A 24 4.00 1.04 -4.92
CA ILE A 24 3.47 0.11 -5.91
C ILE A 24 3.91 0.59 -7.29
N ALA A 25 4.64 -0.25 -8.02
CA ALA A 25 5.13 0.06 -9.35
C ALA A 25 4.77 -1.05 -10.35
N GLY A 26 4.68 -0.70 -11.62
CA GLY A 26 4.42 -1.64 -12.71
C GLY A 26 3.60 -1.00 -13.81
N HIS A 27 3.07 -1.82 -14.72
CA HIS A 27 2.37 -1.33 -15.90
C HIS A 27 1.06 -0.57 -15.57
N LEU A 28 0.42 -0.83 -14.43
CA LEU A 28 -0.75 -0.06 -14.00
C LEU A 28 -0.40 1.37 -13.58
N SER A 29 0.85 1.64 -13.19
CA SER A 29 1.30 2.97 -12.76
C SER A 29 1.22 4.04 -13.87
N GLU A 30 1.09 3.63 -15.14
CA GLU A 30 0.86 4.53 -16.27
C GLU A 30 -0.56 5.09 -16.33
N ARG A 31 -1.52 4.42 -15.68
CA ARG A 31 -2.96 4.75 -15.73
C ARG A 31 -3.55 5.01 -14.34
N TRP A 32 -2.89 4.53 -13.29
CA TRP A 32 -3.32 4.61 -11.91
C TRP A 32 -2.20 5.19 -11.05
N GLN A 33 -2.54 6.21 -10.27
CA GLN A 33 -1.70 6.72 -9.20
C GLN A 33 -1.98 5.91 -7.93
N PHE A 34 -0.95 5.26 -7.41
CA PHE A 34 -1.03 4.49 -6.18
C PHE A 34 -0.51 5.31 -5.00
N THR A 35 -1.25 5.26 -3.90
CA THR A 35 -0.80 5.71 -2.58
C THR A 35 -0.65 4.48 -1.70
N SER A 36 0.51 4.32 -1.07
CA SER A 36 0.78 3.25 -0.14
C SER A 36 1.63 3.75 1.02
N LYS A 37 1.08 3.76 2.24
CA LYS A 37 1.79 4.23 3.43
C LYS A 37 1.30 3.53 4.69
N PHE A 38 2.15 3.53 5.70
CA PHE A 38 1.73 3.28 7.09
C PHE A 38 1.47 4.64 7.74
N GLU A 39 0.20 4.92 8.01
CA GLU A 39 -0.24 6.17 8.63
C GLU A 39 -0.28 5.98 10.14
N LYS A 40 0.39 6.89 10.86
CA LYS A 40 0.37 6.89 12.32
C LYS A 40 -1.04 7.25 12.80
N LEU A 41 -1.58 6.49 13.74
CA LEU A 41 -2.93 6.67 14.26
C LEU A 41 -2.98 7.64 15.44
N ASP A 42 -1.89 7.72 16.20
CA ASP A 42 -1.81 8.58 17.39
C ASP A 42 -1.09 9.90 17.08
N ASP A 43 -1.79 11.01 17.24
CA ASP A 43 -1.22 12.36 17.08
C ASP A 43 -0.35 12.76 18.29
N GLU A 44 -0.61 12.22 19.47
CA GLU A 44 0.10 12.58 20.71
C GLU A 44 0.72 11.35 21.41
N PRO A 45 1.92 11.50 22.01
CA PRO A 45 2.50 10.46 22.84
C PRO A 45 1.65 10.24 24.09
N SER A 46 1.13 9.02 24.26
CA SER A 46 0.41 8.60 25.47
C SER A 46 1.31 7.79 26.38
N LEU A 47 1.01 7.80 27.69
CA LEU A 47 1.72 7.01 28.69
C LEU A 47 0.87 5.81 29.12
N ASP A 48 1.51 4.67 29.36
CA ASP A 48 0.89 3.47 29.92
C ASP A 48 0.67 3.58 31.44
N GLU A 49 0.15 2.51 32.05
CA GLU A 49 -0.14 2.47 33.50
C GLU A 49 1.11 2.63 34.39
N ASN A 50 2.30 2.41 33.83
CA ASN A 50 3.59 2.54 34.51
C ASN A 50 4.24 3.91 34.29
N GLY A 51 3.68 4.74 33.39
CA GLY A 51 4.25 6.01 32.98
C GLY A 51 5.26 5.90 31.84
N ASP A 52 5.32 4.76 31.16
CA ASP A 52 6.14 4.54 29.95
C ASP A 52 5.38 4.98 28.69
N LEU A 53 6.11 5.47 27.68
CA LEU A 53 5.50 5.85 26.39
C LEU A 53 4.91 4.64 25.67
N PHE A 54 3.64 4.72 25.26
CA PHE A 54 3.07 3.74 24.35
C PHE A 54 3.82 3.73 23.01
N GLU A 55 3.98 2.53 22.46
CA GLU A 55 4.48 2.39 21.09
C GLU A 55 3.47 2.99 20.11
N PRO A 56 3.91 3.84 19.15
CA PRO A 56 3.00 4.46 18.20
C PRO A 56 2.29 3.41 17.34
N ALA A 57 0.97 3.52 17.21
CA ALA A 57 0.20 2.65 16.34
C ALA A 57 0.15 3.18 14.90
N TYR A 58 0.17 2.26 13.94
CA TYR A 58 0.08 2.57 12.52
C TYR A 58 -0.98 1.71 11.83
N ALA A 59 -1.71 2.32 10.89
CA ALA A 59 -2.58 1.62 9.95
C ALA A 59 -1.99 1.62 8.54
N LEU A 60 -2.21 0.52 7.81
CA LEU A 60 -1.92 0.46 6.38
C LEU A 60 -2.99 1.25 5.61
N MET A 61 -2.54 2.22 4.81
CA MET A 61 -3.37 2.96 3.87
C MET A 61 -2.98 2.62 2.44
N LEU A 62 -3.97 2.19 1.64
CA LEU A 62 -3.82 1.88 0.22
C LEU A 62 -4.89 2.60 -0.60
N GLU A 63 -4.46 3.29 -1.65
CA GLU A 63 -5.38 3.90 -2.61
C GLU A 63 -4.86 3.76 -4.03
N ALA A 64 -5.79 3.64 -4.99
CA ALA A 64 -5.51 3.64 -6.41
C ALA A 64 -6.47 4.60 -7.09
N ASN A 65 -5.96 5.73 -7.56
CA ASN A 65 -6.74 6.76 -8.23
C ASN A 65 -6.41 6.77 -9.72
N PRO A 66 -7.41 6.78 -10.63
CA PRO A 66 -7.11 6.85 -12.05
C PRO A 66 -6.50 8.22 -12.38
N ILE A 67 -5.43 8.24 -13.18
CA ILE A 67 -4.73 9.47 -13.57
C ILE A 67 -5.60 10.34 -14.48
N THR A 68 -6.48 9.70 -15.27
CA THR A 68 -7.41 10.36 -16.18
C THR A 68 -8.84 9.93 -15.90
N GLN A 69 -9.81 10.74 -16.28
CA GLN A 69 -11.22 10.39 -16.17
C GLN A 69 -11.53 9.07 -16.89
N ILE A 70 -12.16 8.13 -16.19
CA ILE A 70 -12.64 6.87 -16.74
C ILE A 70 -13.99 7.09 -17.43
N SER A 71 -14.11 6.66 -18.68
CA SER A 71 -15.37 6.68 -19.45
C SER A 71 -15.66 5.31 -20.04
N ILE A 72 -16.74 4.66 -19.59
CA ILE A 72 -17.17 3.36 -20.10
C ILE A 72 -18.21 3.60 -21.19
N THR A 73 -17.76 3.62 -22.44
CA THR A 73 -18.62 3.86 -23.61
C THR A 73 -19.00 2.58 -24.36
N SER A 74 -18.35 1.46 -24.03
CA SER A 74 -18.59 0.16 -24.64
C SER A 74 -18.32 -1.00 -23.68
N SER A 75 -18.76 -2.20 -24.04
CA SER A 75 -18.42 -3.42 -23.30
C SER A 75 -16.92 -3.74 -23.33
N TYR A 76 -16.21 -3.36 -24.39
CA TYR A 76 -14.75 -3.52 -24.50
C TYR A 76 -14.03 -2.64 -23.49
N SER A 77 -14.32 -1.33 -23.47
CA SER A 77 -13.73 -0.40 -22.50
C SER A 77 -14.07 -0.80 -21.05
N GLY A 78 -15.28 -1.28 -20.81
CA GLY A 78 -15.68 -1.79 -19.50
C GLY A 78 -14.88 -3.03 -19.06
N LYS A 79 -14.60 -3.96 -19.98
CA LYS A 79 -13.78 -5.15 -19.70
C LYS A 79 -12.34 -4.79 -19.39
N ASP A 80 -11.76 -3.80 -20.04
CA ASP A 80 -10.38 -3.40 -19.76
C ASP A 80 -10.25 -2.73 -18.39
N HIS A 81 -11.18 -1.83 -18.03
CA HIS A 81 -11.21 -1.29 -16.66
C HIS A 81 -11.45 -2.36 -15.60
N LYS A 82 -12.30 -3.35 -15.89
CA LYS A 82 -12.48 -4.50 -15.00
C LYS A 82 -11.16 -5.25 -14.76
N LYS A 83 -10.38 -5.51 -15.80
CA LYS A 83 -9.07 -6.19 -15.65
C LYS A 83 -8.13 -5.38 -14.77
N ASP A 84 -8.07 -4.07 -14.97
CA ASP A 84 -7.24 -3.19 -14.13
C ASP A 84 -7.67 -3.29 -12.67
N THR A 85 -8.96 -3.16 -12.38
CA THR A 85 -9.49 -3.25 -11.01
C THR A 85 -9.21 -4.64 -10.41
N ASP A 86 -9.43 -5.72 -11.17
CA ASP A 86 -9.14 -7.09 -10.72
C ASP A 86 -7.65 -7.27 -10.37
N GLU A 87 -6.74 -6.63 -11.11
CA GLU A 87 -5.30 -6.68 -10.83
C GLU A 87 -4.89 -5.78 -9.64
N ILE A 88 -5.47 -4.58 -9.51
CA ILE A 88 -5.29 -3.72 -8.33
C ILE A 88 -5.71 -4.43 -7.05
N ILE A 89 -6.86 -5.13 -7.07
CA ILE A 89 -7.34 -5.92 -5.93
C ILE A 89 -6.29 -6.96 -5.52
N LYS A 90 -5.71 -7.70 -6.48
CA LYS A 90 -4.65 -8.68 -6.17
C LYS A 90 -3.42 -8.05 -5.54
N VAL A 91 -3.01 -6.87 -6.02
CA VAL A 91 -1.90 -6.12 -5.43
C VAL A 91 -2.22 -5.72 -4.00
N PHE A 92 -3.41 -5.18 -3.76
CA PHE A 92 -3.81 -4.74 -2.42
C PHE A 92 -3.91 -5.92 -1.46
N SER A 93 -4.56 -7.02 -1.85
CA SER A 93 -4.63 -8.23 -1.03
C SER A 93 -3.24 -8.78 -0.71
N PHE A 94 -2.32 -8.79 -1.69
CA PHE A 94 -0.94 -9.20 -1.42
C PHE A 94 -0.27 -8.32 -0.35
N ILE A 95 -0.44 -7.00 -0.42
CA ILE A 95 0.12 -6.08 0.57
C ILE A 95 -0.53 -6.30 1.93
N GLU A 96 -1.86 -6.43 1.99
CA GLU A 96 -2.61 -6.65 3.23
C GLU A 96 -2.22 -7.95 3.95
N ASP A 97 -2.00 -9.02 3.16
CA ASP A 97 -1.56 -10.32 3.66
C ASP A 97 -0.11 -10.29 4.18
N ASN A 98 0.72 -9.40 3.62
CA ASN A 98 2.15 -9.28 3.95
C ASN A 98 2.50 -8.02 4.76
N LYS A 99 1.50 -7.26 5.22
CA LYS A 99 1.69 -5.91 5.78
C LYS A 99 2.65 -5.86 6.97
N ARG A 100 2.63 -6.88 7.84
CA ARG A 100 3.56 -6.99 8.97
C ARG A 100 5.01 -7.12 8.51
N ASN A 101 5.26 -8.02 7.56
CA ASN A 101 6.61 -8.21 7.01
C ASN A 101 7.11 -6.94 6.31
N ILE A 102 6.24 -6.25 5.57
CA ILE A 102 6.60 -4.98 4.91
C ILE A 102 6.92 -3.93 5.98
N PHE A 103 6.07 -3.76 6.99
CA PHE A 103 6.26 -2.83 8.10
C PHE A 103 7.60 -3.06 8.83
N GLU A 104 7.90 -4.31 9.18
CA GLU A 104 9.16 -4.71 9.82
C GLU A 104 10.38 -4.46 8.92
N THR A 105 10.26 -4.77 7.63
CA THR A 105 11.34 -4.56 6.64
C THR A 105 11.70 -3.08 6.51
N LEU A 106 10.71 -2.19 6.61
CA LEU A 106 10.92 -0.74 6.61
C LEU A 106 11.58 -0.22 7.89
N GLY A 107 11.64 -1.03 8.96
CA GLY A 107 12.21 -0.63 10.24
C GLY A 107 11.44 0.53 10.89
N ILE A 108 10.11 0.50 10.79
CA ILE A 108 9.25 1.44 11.50
C ILE A 108 9.17 1.00 12.96
N ASP A 109 9.43 1.94 13.87
CA ASP A 109 9.33 1.70 15.31
C ASP A 109 7.88 1.96 15.72
N GLY A 110 7.19 0.92 16.18
CA GLY A 110 5.77 0.97 16.53
C GLY A 110 5.05 -0.36 16.31
N VAL A 111 3.73 -0.32 16.48
CA VAL A 111 2.85 -1.47 16.25
C VAL A 111 1.91 -1.24 15.09
N LEU A 112 1.47 -2.33 14.47
CA LEU A 112 0.51 -2.31 13.37
C LEU A 112 -0.85 -2.81 13.85
N GLU A 113 -1.89 -2.01 13.63
CA GLU A 113 -3.29 -2.34 13.94
C GLU A 113 -3.93 -3.27 12.88
#